data_AF-A0A416T1Q2-F1
#
_entry.id   AF-A0A416T1Q2-F1
#
_cell.length_a   1.000
_cell.length_b   1.000
_cell.length_c   1.000
_cell.angle_alpha   90.00
_cell.angle_beta   90.00
_cell.angle_gamma   90.00
#
_symmetry.space_group_name_H-M   'P 1'
#
loop_
_entity.id
_entity.type
_entity.pdbx_description
1 polymer ?
#
loop_
_entity_poly.entity_id
_entity_poly.type
_entity_poly.pdbx_seq_one_letter_code
_entity_poly.pdbx_strand_id
1 'polypeptide(L)'
;MGTGKIIVAGIGPGSESDITPAVLSAIRQSDVIVGYKYYFRFIEKIIHPGAICIDSGMKREKTRAEEAYNYAAEGKVVTVISSGDAGIYGMAPLIYEMQREKGSNISIEVLPGISAFQKAASLLGAPVGHDFCVLSLSDLMTPWELIEKRIKAASMADFITAIYNPKSEGRYWQLYRLIELFLQERDPQTPVGFVRQAGREEQEVTITTLADFDPEQVDMFTVILIGNSQTYRFDNKMITPRGYYGEIKMGKAETGIGQDIMIRSFRTIEKDLKNKDIPLDKKWALLHAIHTTADFDMENILRIDDNAVASLYDRLNSGAVRTIITDVTMAASGIRKGALQRMGLEVKCYLQDEKTVALATEKGITRTQAGIRIAVGEHPDALFVFGNAPTALMELCDLIRKGKATPAGIIAAPVGFVHVQESKHMVKPFTSIPKLIVEGRKGGSNLAATLVNSILCYNDAINLKPGRDV
;
A
#
# COMPACT_ATOMS: atom_id res chain seq x y z
N MET A 1 22.33 35.74 -46.24
CA MET A 1 20.97 35.58 -45.70
C MET A 1 21.11 34.92 -44.33
N GLY A 2 20.47 35.46 -43.30
CA GLY A 2 20.54 34.87 -41.96
C GLY A 2 19.99 33.44 -41.97
N THR A 3 20.56 32.55 -41.16
CA THR A 3 19.98 31.23 -40.92
C THR A 3 18.75 31.39 -40.03
N GLY A 4 17.55 31.14 -40.55
CA GLY A 4 16.31 31.22 -39.77
C GLY A 4 16.29 30.21 -38.62
N LYS A 5 15.43 30.46 -37.62
CA LYS A 5 15.29 29.60 -36.44
C LYS A 5 13.83 29.53 -35.97
N ILE A 6 13.47 28.40 -35.36
CA ILE A 6 12.18 28.20 -34.71
C ILE A 6 12.40 28.12 -33.20
N ILE A 7 11.71 28.97 -32.45
CA ILE A 7 11.62 28.92 -31.01
C ILE A 7 10.25 28.37 -30.65
N VAL A 8 10.16 27.33 -29.83
CA VAL A 8 8.89 26.78 -29.34
C VAL A 8 8.75 27.14 -27.87
N ALA A 9 7.80 28.01 -27.55
CA ALA A 9 7.74 28.71 -26.27
C ALA A 9 6.46 28.40 -25.48
N GLY A 10 6.62 27.97 -24.23
CA GLY A 10 5.54 27.83 -23.26
C GLY A 10 5.19 29.17 -22.60
N ILE A 11 4.02 29.74 -22.89
CA ILE A 11 3.59 31.05 -22.37
C ILE A 11 2.95 30.98 -20.97
N GLY A 12 3.08 29.87 -20.27
CA GLY A 12 2.45 29.70 -18.97
C GLY A 12 0.91 29.52 -19.05
N PRO A 13 0.23 29.41 -17.90
CA PRO A 13 -1.18 29.02 -17.83
C PRO A 13 -2.13 30.14 -18.26
N GLY A 14 -1.72 31.41 -18.19
CA GLY A 14 -2.49 32.55 -18.70
C GLY A 14 -2.20 33.91 -18.07
N SER A 15 -1.49 33.97 -16.94
CA SER A 15 -1.06 35.25 -16.34
C SER A 15 0.24 35.74 -16.96
N GLU A 16 0.36 37.06 -17.17
CA GLU A 16 1.60 37.69 -17.64
C GLU A 16 2.77 37.45 -16.68
N SER A 17 2.50 37.38 -15.36
CA SER A 17 3.53 37.11 -14.35
C SER A 17 4.05 35.67 -14.36
N ASP A 18 3.33 34.75 -15.01
CA ASP A 18 3.73 33.35 -15.14
C ASP A 18 4.56 33.10 -16.42
N ILE A 19 4.76 34.13 -17.26
CA ILE A 19 5.61 34.04 -18.45
C ILE A 19 7.07 34.23 -18.05
N THR A 20 7.94 33.31 -18.46
CA THR A 20 9.36 33.40 -18.12
C THR A 20 10.06 34.54 -18.87
N PRO A 21 11.11 35.16 -18.30
CA PRO A 21 11.87 36.21 -18.99
C PRO A 21 12.44 35.77 -20.36
N ALA A 22 12.83 34.50 -20.49
CA ALA A 22 13.32 33.95 -21.75
C ALA A 22 12.23 33.96 -22.84
N VAL A 23 11.00 33.55 -22.49
CA VAL A 23 9.85 33.56 -23.42
C VAL A 23 9.45 34.98 -23.79
N LEU A 24 9.45 35.92 -22.84
CA LEU A 24 9.23 37.35 -23.12
C LEU A 24 10.25 37.90 -24.12
N SER A 25 11.53 37.55 -23.95
CA SER A 25 12.60 37.97 -24.87
C SER A 25 12.41 37.37 -26.25
N ALA A 26 12.06 36.08 -26.35
CA ALA A 26 11.83 35.41 -27.62
C ALA A 26 10.67 36.04 -28.40
N ILE A 27 9.54 36.30 -27.74
CA ILE A 27 8.37 36.95 -28.35
C ILE A 27 8.73 38.34 -28.89
N ARG A 28 9.45 39.16 -28.11
CA ARG A 28 9.85 40.52 -28.52
C ARG A 28 10.79 40.55 -29.72
N GLN A 29 11.61 39.52 -29.89
CA GLN A 29 12.64 39.45 -30.93
C GLN A 29 12.20 38.67 -32.18
N SER A 30 10.96 38.15 -32.20
CA SER A 30 10.48 37.32 -33.30
C SER A 30 9.96 38.15 -34.46
N ASP A 31 10.34 37.76 -35.67
CA ASP A 31 9.78 38.29 -36.91
C ASP A 31 8.37 37.75 -37.14
N VAL A 32 8.12 36.50 -36.72
CA VAL A 32 6.85 35.80 -36.90
C VAL A 32 6.47 35.07 -35.62
N ILE A 33 5.20 35.18 -35.21
CA ILE A 33 4.64 34.45 -34.08
C ILE A 33 3.48 33.59 -34.56
N VAL A 34 3.56 32.29 -34.28
CA VAL A 34 2.56 31.29 -34.71
C VAL A 34 1.89 30.69 -33.49
N GLY A 35 0.57 30.69 -33.44
CA GLY A 35 -0.15 30.19 -32.26
C GLY A 35 -1.63 29.90 -32.50
N TYR A 36 -2.25 29.28 -31.51
CA TYR A 36 -3.70 29.21 -31.47
C TYR A 36 -4.27 30.60 -31.16
N LYS A 37 -5.30 31.03 -31.89
CA LYS A 37 -5.91 32.37 -31.77
C LYS A 37 -6.19 32.80 -30.32
N TYR A 38 -6.65 31.87 -29.49
CA TYR A 38 -6.95 32.16 -28.08
C TYR A 38 -5.70 32.59 -27.29
N TYR A 39 -4.51 32.09 -27.62
CA TYR A 39 -3.28 32.35 -26.85
C TYR A 39 -2.70 33.75 -27.08
N PHE A 40 -2.97 34.37 -28.22
CA PHE A 40 -2.48 35.70 -28.54
C PHE A 40 -2.94 36.77 -27.53
N ARG A 41 -4.15 36.60 -26.94
CA ARG A 41 -4.67 37.52 -25.91
C ARG A 41 -3.76 37.65 -24.69
N PHE A 42 -2.93 36.65 -24.40
CA PHE A 42 -2.04 36.63 -23.24
C PHE A 42 -0.70 37.31 -23.50
N ILE A 43 -0.36 37.54 -24.77
CA ILE A 43 0.96 38.06 -25.16
C ILE A 43 0.88 39.36 -25.97
N GLU A 44 -0.33 39.83 -26.30
CA GLU A 44 -0.59 40.96 -27.20
C GLU A 44 0.22 42.22 -26.83
N LYS A 45 0.37 42.51 -25.53
CA LYS A 45 1.14 43.66 -25.01
C LYS A 45 2.66 43.54 -25.19
N ILE A 46 3.16 42.33 -25.48
CA ILE A 46 4.59 42.00 -25.53
C ILE A 46 5.07 41.87 -26.98
N ILE A 47 4.15 41.62 -27.92
CA ILE A 47 4.45 41.49 -29.34
C ILE A 47 4.94 42.84 -29.88
N HIS A 48 6.09 42.83 -30.56
CA HIS A 48 6.59 44.02 -31.23
C HIS A 48 5.72 44.35 -32.47
N PRO A 49 5.37 45.62 -32.75
CA PRO A 49 4.44 46.00 -33.82
C PRO A 49 4.77 45.50 -35.24
N GLY A 50 6.05 45.21 -35.51
CA GLY A 50 6.51 44.68 -36.79
C GLY A 50 6.41 43.16 -36.96
N ALA A 51 6.01 42.42 -35.92
CA ALA A 51 5.93 40.96 -35.97
C ALA A 51 4.68 40.48 -36.71
N ILE A 52 4.85 39.51 -37.61
CA ILE A 52 3.74 38.85 -38.31
C ILE A 52 3.08 37.85 -37.36
N CYS A 53 1.78 37.99 -37.10
CA CYS A 53 1.02 37.07 -36.25
C CYS A 53 0.19 36.11 -37.10
N ILE A 54 0.43 34.81 -36.93
CA ILE A 54 -0.32 33.74 -37.60
C ILE A 54 -1.22 33.08 -36.58
N ASP A 55 -2.50 33.45 -36.63
CA ASP A 55 -3.55 32.80 -35.88
C ASP A 55 -4.13 31.62 -36.68
N SER A 56 -4.33 30.48 -36.03
CA SER A 56 -5.11 29.39 -36.62
C SER A 56 -6.15 28.87 -35.63
N GLY A 57 -7.22 28.25 -36.16
CA GLY A 57 -8.28 27.64 -35.37
C GLY A 57 -7.85 26.38 -34.61
N MET A 58 -8.78 25.79 -33.85
CA MET A 58 -8.55 24.51 -33.17
C MET A 58 -8.32 23.37 -34.17
N LYS A 59 -7.59 22.32 -33.76
CA LYS A 59 -7.27 21.11 -34.55
C LYS A 59 -6.44 21.33 -35.83
N ARG A 60 -5.70 22.44 -35.93
CA ARG A 60 -4.79 22.76 -37.05
C ARG A 60 -3.32 22.83 -36.62
N GLU A 61 -2.92 21.92 -35.74
CA GLU A 61 -1.54 21.87 -35.21
C GLU A 61 -0.52 21.64 -36.32
N LYS A 62 -0.80 20.70 -37.24
CA LYS A 62 0.08 20.44 -38.40
C LYS A 62 0.27 21.67 -39.27
N THR A 63 -0.80 22.41 -39.57
CA THR A 63 -0.72 23.66 -40.33
C THR A 63 0.11 24.72 -39.63
N ARG A 64 0.01 24.85 -38.28
CA ARG A 64 0.88 25.79 -37.53
C ARG A 64 2.35 25.44 -37.65
N ALA A 65 2.67 24.16 -37.53
CA ALA A 65 4.04 23.70 -37.70
C ALA A 65 4.53 23.97 -39.13
N GLU A 66 3.71 23.71 -40.16
CA GLU A 66 4.05 23.99 -41.56
C GLU A 66 4.37 25.47 -41.81
N GLU A 67 3.50 26.38 -41.34
CA GLU A 67 3.74 27.83 -41.45
C GLU A 67 5.04 28.24 -40.75
N ALA A 68 5.33 27.70 -39.56
CA ALA A 68 6.55 28.01 -38.84
C ALA A 68 7.82 27.62 -39.64
N TYR A 69 7.78 26.46 -40.31
CA TYR A 69 8.88 26.03 -41.18
C TYR A 69 9.00 26.89 -42.44
N ASN A 70 7.89 27.28 -43.06
CA ASN A 70 7.92 28.12 -44.27
C ASN A 70 8.62 29.45 -43.98
N TYR A 71 8.25 30.14 -42.90
CA TYR A 71 8.88 31.41 -42.54
C TYR A 71 10.32 31.27 -42.04
N ALA A 72 10.63 30.20 -41.31
CA ALA A 72 12.01 29.96 -40.91
C ALA A 72 12.92 29.64 -42.12
N ALA A 73 12.38 29.00 -43.17
CA ALA A 73 13.10 28.78 -44.43
C ALA A 73 13.39 30.09 -45.20
N GLU A 74 12.58 31.13 -45.01
CA GLU A 74 12.83 32.49 -45.50
C GLU A 74 13.92 33.23 -44.69
N GLY A 75 14.50 32.59 -43.66
CA GLY A 75 15.53 33.18 -42.81
C GLY A 75 15.00 33.96 -41.60
N LYS A 76 13.70 33.87 -41.30
CA LYS A 76 13.06 34.57 -40.17
C LYS A 76 13.26 33.85 -38.83
N VAL A 77 13.17 34.63 -37.75
CA VAL A 77 13.04 34.13 -36.38
C VAL A 77 11.55 33.92 -36.09
N VAL A 78 11.16 32.66 -35.92
CA VAL A 78 9.77 32.27 -35.71
C VAL A 78 9.57 31.78 -34.28
N THR A 79 8.63 32.35 -33.53
CA THR A 79 8.20 31.79 -32.23
C THR A 79 6.85 31.09 -32.34
N VAL A 80 6.83 29.79 -32.04
CA VAL A 80 5.62 28.97 -31.94
C VAL A 80 5.18 28.91 -30.49
N ILE A 81 4.05 29.53 -30.16
CA ILE A 81 3.56 29.63 -28.78
C ILE A 81 2.66 28.44 -28.41
N SER A 82 2.80 27.95 -27.18
CA SER A 82 1.93 26.94 -26.55
C SER A 82 1.51 27.43 -25.16
N SER A 83 0.26 27.20 -24.76
CA SER A 83 -0.16 27.43 -23.37
C SER A 83 0.55 26.46 -22.42
N GLY A 84 0.87 26.92 -21.22
CA GLY A 84 1.58 26.13 -20.22
C GLY A 84 3.04 25.93 -20.63
N ASP A 85 3.46 24.68 -20.68
CA ASP A 85 4.77 24.26 -21.18
C ASP A 85 4.68 23.74 -22.62
N ALA A 86 5.66 24.05 -23.46
CA ALA A 86 5.64 23.68 -24.86
C ALA A 86 5.83 22.17 -25.13
N GLY A 87 6.40 21.43 -24.17
CA GLY A 87 6.60 19.98 -24.23
C GLY A 87 5.46 19.16 -23.63
N ILE A 88 4.60 19.74 -22.80
CA ILE A 88 3.49 19.03 -22.15
C ILE A 88 2.21 19.21 -22.98
N TYR A 89 1.90 18.22 -23.83
CA TYR A 89 0.77 18.27 -24.76
C TYR A 89 0.73 19.55 -25.63
N GLY A 90 1.91 20.12 -25.91
CA GLY A 90 2.11 21.35 -26.67
C GLY A 90 2.72 21.11 -28.06
N MET A 91 3.25 22.16 -28.67
CA MET A 91 3.74 22.13 -30.06
C MET A 91 5.15 21.55 -30.24
N ALA A 92 5.96 21.43 -29.18
CA ALA A 92 7.36 21.04 -29.33
C ALA A 92 7.56 19.66 -29.98
N PRO A 93 6.84 18.58 -29.57
CA PRO A 93 6.95 17.28 -30.23
C PRO A 93 6.65 17.35 -31.72
N LEU A 94 5.56 18.04 -32.10
CA LEU A 94 5.13 18.16 -33.49
C LEU A 94 6.15 18.93 -34.36
N ILE A 95 6.78 19.97 -33.82
CA ILE A 95 7.82 20.73 -34.52
C ILE A 95 9.04 19.85 -34.82
N TYR A 96 9.46 18.99 -33.88
CA TYR A 96 10.55 18.03 -34.12
C TYR A 96 10.16 16.91 -35.09
N GLU A 97 8.95 16.35 -34.95
CA GLU A 97 8.42 15.34 -35.89
C GLU A 97 8.44 15.87 -37.33
N MET A 98 7.99 17.11 -37.52
CA MET A 98 7.98 17.77 -38.82
C MET A 98 9.39 18.09 -39.33
N GLN A 99 10.34 18.41 -38.46
CA GLN A 99 11.75 18.59 -38.84
C GLN A 99 12.28 17.33 -39.53
N ARG A 100 12.02 16.19 -38.90
CA ARG A 100 12.44 14.88 -39.37
C ARG A 100 11.74 14.51 -40.68
N GLU A 101 10.42 14.73 -40.78
CA GLU A 101 9.64 14.44 -41.99
C GLU A 101 10.11 15.29 -43.19
N LYS A 102 10.46 16.56 -42.97
CA LYS A 102 10.92 17.48 -44.02
C LYS A 102 12.42 17.37 -44.33
N GLY A 103 13.23 16.72 -43.48
CA GLY A 103 14.69 16.73 -43.60
C GLY A 103 15.30 18.13 -43.45
N SER A 104 14.70 18.99 -42.61
CA SER A 104 15.12 20.38 -42.45
C SER A 104 16.30 20.54 -41.48
N ASN A 105 17.21 21.46 -41.77
CA ASN A 105 18.34 21.84 -40.91
C ASN A 105 18.09 23.13 -40.10
N ILE A 106 16.86 23.63 -40.06
CA ILE A 106 16.49 24.82 -39.27
C ILE A 106 16.74 24.54 -37.78
N SER A 107 17.37 25.50 -37.08
CA SER A 107 17.61 25.39 -35.64
C SER A 107 16.29 25.48 -34.86
N ILE A 108 16.11 24.58 -33.89
CA ILE A 108 14.97 24.55 -32.99
C ILE A 108 15.45 24.81 -31.55
N GLU A 109 14.84 25.77 -30.89
CA GLU A 109 15.04 26.10 -29.48
C GLU A 109 13.71 25.90 -28.73
N VAL A 110 13.70 25.16 -27.62
CA VAL A 110 12.50 24.97 -26.80
C VAL A 110 12.66 25.76 -25.50
N LEU A 111 11.71 26.68 -25.24
CA LEU A 111 11.68 27.49 -24.03
C LEU A 111 10.57 27.00 -23.09
N PRO A 112 10.91 26.63 -21.84
CA PRO A 112 9.95 26.05 -20.91
C PRO A 112 8.96 27.11 -20.39
N GLY A 113 7.80 26.63 -19.95
CA GLY A 113 6.77 27.45 -19.31
C GLY A 113 6.17 26.79 -18.08
N ILE A 114 5.50 27.58 -17.22
CA ILE A 114 4.76 27.04 -16.08
C ILE A 114 3.54 26.27 -16.61
N SER A 115 3.50 24.96 -16.43
CA SER A 115 2.39 24.14 -16.89
C SER A 115 1.15 24.31 -16.00
N ALA A 116 -0.03 24.04 -16.58
CA ALA A 116 -1.30 24.25 -15.89
C ALA A 116 -1.43 23.45 -14.58
N PHE A 117 -0.88 22.23 -14.50
CA PHE A 117 -0.88 21.44 -13.26
C PHE A 117 -0.04 22.08 -12.14
N GLN A 118 1.07 22.75 -12.49
CA GLN A 118 1.93 23.41 -11.50
C GLN A 118 1.21 24.61 -10.90
N LYS A 119 0.52 25.39 -11.76
CA LYS A 119 -0.31 26.51 -11.30
C LYS A 119 -1.51 26.02 -10.48
N ALA A 120 -2.21 24.99 -10.95
CA ALA A 120 -3.31 24.39 -10.20
C ALA A 120 -2.84 23.89 -8.83
N ALA A 121 -1.70 23.20 -8.77
CA ALA A 121 -1.13 22.70 -7.53
C ALA A 121 -0.81 23.82 -6.53
N SER A 122 -0.21 24.93 -6.98
CA SER A 122 0.12 26.05 -6.09
C SER A 122 -1.12 26.76 -5.53
N LEU A 123 -2.23 26.75 -6.27
CA LEU A 123 -3.52 27.28 -5.81
C LEU A 123 -4.19 26.35 -4.80
N LEU A 124 -4.11 25.03 -5.05
CA LEU A 124 -4.68 23.97 -4.22
C LEU A 124 -3.87 23.74 -2.92
N GLY A 125 -2.59 24.08 -2.89
CA GLY A 125 -1.71 23.92 -1.72
C GLY A 125 -0.40 23.23 -2.09
N ALA A 126 -0.23 21.98 -1.65
CA ALA A 126 0.93 21.15 -1.96
C ALA A 126 0.53 19.71 -2.37
N PRO A 127 -0.37 19.53 -3.36
CA PRO A 127 -0.87 18.21 -3.75
C PRO A 127 0.17 17.35 -4.48
N VAL A 128 1.15 17.96 -5.16
CA VAL A 128 2.21 17.28 -5.94
C VAL A 128 3.51 17.09 -5.16
N GLY A 129 3.40 16.85 -3.85
CA GLY A 129 4.54 16.74 -2.93
C GLY A 129 5.32 15.42 -3.00
N HIS A 130 4.84 14.44 -3.77
CA HIS A 130 5.41 13.10 -3.94
C HIS A 130 5.39 12.71 -5.42
N ASP A 131 5.78 11.47 -5.71
CA ASP A 131 5.67 10.83 -7.02
C ASP A 131 4.30 11.11 -7.68
N PHE A 132 4.34 11.66 -8.88
CA PHE A 132 3.16 12.04 -9.63
C PHE A 132 3.30 11.69 -11.11
N CYS A 133 2.17 11.61 -11.81
CA CYS A 133 2.11 11.47 -13.25
C CYS A 133 1.10 12.44 -13.86
N VAL A 134 1.23 12.65 -15.17
CA VAL A 134 0.34 13.52 -15.95
C VAL A 134 -0.31 12.68 -17.05
N LEU A 135 -1.64 12.70 -17.11
CA LEU A 135 -2.44 11.98 -18.10
C LEU A 135 -3.31 12.96 -18.89
N SER A 136 -3.59 12.63 -20.14
CA SER A 136 -4.57 13.32 -20.98
C SER A 136 -5.72 12.37 -21.27
N LEU A 137 -6.97 12.84 -21.13
CA LEU A 137 -8.15 12.06 -21.51
C LEU A 137 -8.54 12.23 -22.98
N SER A 138 -7.72 12.91 -23.77
CA SER A 138 -7.94 13.03 -25.21
C SER A 138 -7.59 11.75 -25.94
N ASP A 139 -8.61 11.04 -26.43
CA ASP A 139 -8.52 9.82 -27.23
C ASP A 139 -8.39 10.06 -28.74
N LEU A 140 -8.36 11.31 -29.20
CA LEU A 140 -8.31 11.68 -30.63
C LEU A 140 -7.19 10.98 -31.42
N MET A 141 -6.00 10.88 -30.82
CA MET A 141 -4.81 10.26 -31.42
C MET A 141 -4.24 9.13 -30.55
N THR A 142 -4.96 8.73 -29.49
CA THR A 142 -4.51 7.71 -28.53
C THR A 142 -5.68 6.79 -28.24
N PRO A 143 -5.60 5.49 -28.58
CA PRO A 143 -6.68 4.54 -28.31
C PRO A 143 -7.06 4.54 -26.83
N TRP A 144 -8.36 4.49 -26.54
CA TRP A 144 -8.88 4.52 -25.17
C TRP A 144 -8.30 3.40 -24.31
N GLU A 145 -8.08 2.21 -24.88
CA GLU A 145 -7.51 1.05 -24.18
C GLU A 145 -6.14 1.37 -23.58
N LEU A 146 -5.33 2.19 -24.26
CA LEU A 146 -4.04 2.63 -23.75
C LEU A 146 -4.19 3.69 -22.66
N ILE A 147 -5.15 4.60 -22.79
CA ILE A 147 -5.47 5.61 -21.76
C ILE A 147 -5.96 4.90 -20.49
N GLU A 148 -6.89 3.96 -20.61
CA GLU A 148 -7.40 3.14 -19.51
C GLU A 148 -6.28 2.33 -18.84
N LYS A 149 -5.36 1.74 -19.62
CA LYS A 149 -4.17 1.08 -19.06
C LYS A 149 -3.32 2.05 -18.22
N ARG A 150 -3.12 3.28 -18.68
CA ARG A 150 -2.37 4.31 -17.94
C ARG A 150 -3.09 4.75 -16.67
N ILE A 151 -4.41 4.90 -16.72
CA ILE A 151 -5.27 5.22 -15.57
C ILE A 151 -5.12 4.13 -14.49
N LYS A 152 -5.30 2.86 -14.86
CA LYS A 152 -5.14 1.71 -13.96
C LYS A 152 -3.74 1.62 -13.36
N ALA A 153 -2.71 1.87 -14.17
CA ALA A 153 -1.33 1.87 -13.68
C ALA A 153 -1.08 3.02 -12.67
N ALA A 154 -1.60 4.21 -12.94
CA ALA A 154 -1.46 5.36 -12.05
C ALA A 154 -2.20 5.15 -10.71
N SER A 155 -3.41 4.58 -10.75
CA SER A 155 -4.18 4.27 -9.54
C SER A 155 -3.50 3.16 -8.72
N MET A 156 -3.14 2.04 -9.34
CA MET A 156 -2.50 0.90 -8.68
C MET A 156 -1.13 1.25 -8.05
N ALA A 157 -0.34 2.12 -8.70
CA ALA A 157 1.02 2.45 -8.25
C ALA A 157 1.09 3.64 -7.27
N ASP A 158 -0.02 4.06 -6.69
CA ASP A 158 -0.07 5.16 -5.72
C ASP A 158 0.39 6.55 -6.21
N PHE A 159 0.33 6.83 -7.52
CA PHE A 159 0.72 8.14 -8.05
C PHE A 159 -0.35 9.21 -7.77
N ILE A 160 0.11 10.41 -7.39
CA ILE A 160 -0.67 11.64 -7.58
C ILE A 160 -0.88 11.82 -9.09
N THR A 161 -2.09 12.12 -9.53
CA THR A 161 -2.40 12.14 -10.97
C THR A 161 -2.98 13.48 -11.39
N ALA A 162 -2.28 14.16 -12.30
CA ALA A 162 -2.78 15.36 -12.96
C ALA A 162 -3.48 15.02 -14.27
N ILE A 163 -4.72 15.46 -14.45
CA ILE A 163 -5.55 15.18 -15.62
C ILE A 163 -5.68 16.42 -16.50
N TYR A 164 -5.23 16.28 -17.75
CA TYR A 164 -5.38 17.23 -18.83
C TYR A 164 -6.48 16.82 -19.78
N ASN A 165 -7.02 17.81 -20.49
CA ASN A 165 -8.06 17.64 -21.50
C ASN A 165 -9.25 16.81 -20.98
N PRO A 166 -9.76 17.08 -19.75
CA PRO A 166 -10.64 16.16 -19.04
C PRO A 166 -12.01 16.00 -19.71
N LYS A 167 -12.50 17.04 -20.41
CA LYS A 167 -13.81 17.06 -21.06
C LYS A 167 -13.79 17.86 -22.36
N SER A 168 -14.69 17.53 -23.28
CA SER A 168 -15.07 18.33 -24.45
C SER A 168 -16.44 17.86 -24.96
N GLU A 169 -17.00 18.49 -26.02
CA GLU A 169 -18.27 18.05 -26.61
C GLU A 169 -18.29 16.55 -26.97
N GLY A 170 -17.19 16.03 -27.54
CA GLY A 170 -17.07 14.61 -27.89
C GLY A 170 -16.56 13.72 -26.75
N ARG A 171 -16.03 14.31 -25.67
CA ARG A 171 -15.45 13.59 -24.52
C ARG A 171 -16.28 13.85 -23.27
N TYR A 172 -17.39 13.14 -23.15
CA TYR A 172 -18.36 13.33 -22.06
C TYR A 172 -18.35 12.17 -21.04
N TRP A 173 -17.79 11.00 -21.38
CA TRP A 173 -17.86 9.78 -20.55
C TRP A 173 -16.51 9.35 -19.96
N GLN A 174 -15.40 9.79 -20.55
CA GLN A 174 -14.04 9.37 -20.19
C GLN A 174 -13.69 9.71 -18.74
N LEU A 175 -14.14 10.88 -18.25
CA LEU A 175 -13.89 11.30 -16.88
C LEU A 175 -14.68 10.43 -15.86
N TYR A 176 -15.91 10.03 -16.19
CA TYR A 176 -16.67 9.07 -15.38
C TYR A 176 -15.95 7.72 -15.29
N ARG A 177 -15.45 7.22 -16.43
CA ARG A 177 -14.68 5.97 -16.46
C ARG A 177 -13.38 6.07 -15.66
N LEU A 178 -12.71 7.22 -15.69
CA LEU A 178 -11.54 7.46 -14.86
C LEU A 178 -11.87 7.35 -13.37
N ILE A 179 -12.95 7.98 -12.92
CA ILE A 179 -13.36 7.95 -11.50
C ILE A 179 -13.69 6.52 -11.07
N GLU A 180 -14.43 5.77 -11.89
CA GLU A 180 -14.74 4.36 -11.64
C GLU A 180 -13.47 3.52 -11.43
N LEU A 181 -12.46 3.70 -12.28
CA LEU A 181 -11.19 2.99 -12.20
C LEU A 181 -10.35 3.41 -10.99
N PHE A 182 -10.37 4.68 -10.62
CA PHE A 182 -9.71 5.14 -9.41
C PHE A 182 -10.39 4.59 -8.15
N LEU A 183 -11.73 4.55 -8.10
CA LEU A 183 -12.49 4.01 -6.96
C LEU A 183 -12.28 2.51 -6.72
N GLN A 184 -11.78 1.76 -7.72
CA GLN A 184 -11.39 0.35 -7.53
C GLN A 184 -10.12 0.19 -6.68
N GLU A 185 -9.24 1.20 -6.66
CA GLU A 185 -7.90 1.12 -6.05
C GLU A 185 -7.68 2.18 -4.94
N ARG A 186 -8.56 3.18 -4.83
CA ARG A 186 -8.44 4.33 -3.93
C ARG A 186 -9.56 4.38 -2.91
N ASP A 187 -9.23 4.95 -1.75
CA ASP A 187 -10.23 5.34 -0.75
C ASP A 187 -11.18 6.40 -1.37
N PRO A 188 -12.51 6.23 -1.28
CA PRO A 188 -13.47 7.22 -1.78
C PRO A 188 -13.26 8.64 -1.21
N GLN A 189 -12.67 8.77 -0.01
CA GLN A 189 -12.35 10.05 0.63
C GLN A 189 -11.03 10.68 0.14
N THR A 190 -10.32 10.04 -0.80
CA THR A 190 -9.10 10.58 -1.42
C THR A 190 -9.37 12.00 -1.94
N PRO A 191 -8.58 13.02 -1.52
CA PRO A 191 -8.81 14.39 -1.98
C PRO A 191 -8.65 14.53 -3.49
N VAL A 192 -9.58 15.24 -4.10
CA VAL A 192 -9.54 15.66 -5.51
C VAL A 192 -9.63 17.17 -5.55
N GLY A 193 -8.67 17.82 -6.18
CA GLY A 193 -8.68 19.25 -6.43
C GLY A 193 -8.81 19.52 -7.92
N PHE A 194 -9.65 20.47 -8.32
CA PHE A 194 -9.70 20.89 -9.71
C PHE A 194 -9.75 22.41 -9.81
N VAL A 195 -9.08 22.92 -10.84
CA VAL A 195 -8.92 24.37 -11.05
C VAL A 195 -9.31 24.71 -12.47
N ARG A 196 -10.37 25.50 -12.60
CA ARG A 196 -10.81 26.07 -13.87
C ARG A 196 -10.06 27.39 -14.10
N GLN A 197 -9.60 27.61 -15.33
CA GLN A 197 -8.96 28.88 -15.74
C GLN A 197 -7.78 29.31 -14.84
N ALA A 198 -6.94 28.35 -14.43
CA ALA A 198 -5.80 28.59 -13.54
C ALA A 198 -4.91 29.76 -14.02
N GLY A 199 -4.72 30.78 -13.17
CA GLY A 199 -3.93 31.97 -13.49
C GLY A 199 -4.62 32.99 -14.39
N ARG A 200 -5.92 32.88 -14.66
CA ARG A 200 -6.71 33.81 -15.49
C ARG A 200 -7.83 34.46 -14.67
N GLU A 201 -8.53 35.43 -15.26
CA GLU A 201 -9.58 36.21 -14.56
C GLU A 201 -10.72 35.35 -14.00
N GLU A 202 -11.15 34.32 -14.73
CA GLU A 202 -12.24 33.41 -14.32
C GLU A 202 -11.76 32.21 -13.47
N GLN A 203 -10.65 32.36 -12.75
CA GLN A 203 -10.07 31.27 -11.96
C GLN A 203 -11.02 30.80 -10.86
N GLU A 204 -11.30 29.50 -10.84
CA GLU A 204 -12.08 28.85 -9.80
C GLU A 204 -11.32 27.64 -9.25
N VAL A 205 -11.28 27.51 -7.93
CA VAL A 205 -10.51 26.47 -7.22
C VAL A 205 -11.46 25.69 -6.34
N THR A 206 -11.56 24.39 -6.61
CA THR A 206 -12.46 23.50 -5.86
C THR A 206 -11.67 22.31 -5.31
N ILE A 207 -11.94 21.95 -4.06
CA ILE A 207 -11.41 20.75 -3.40
C ILE A 207 -12.58 19.92 -2.91
N THR A 208 -12.62 18.67 -3.34
CA THR A 208 -13.63 17.66 -3.01
C THR A 208 -12.96 16.32 -2.69
N THR A 209 -13.73 15.24 -2.66
CA THR A 209 -13.26 13.86 -2.53
C THR A 209 -13.45 13.11 -3.85
N LEU A 210 -12.83 11.94 -4.01
CA LEU A 210 -13.03 11.09 -5.18
C LEU A 210 -14.50 10.63 -5.32
N ALA A 211 -15.18 10.39 -4.18
CA ALA A 211 -16.59 10.02 -4.15
C ALA A 211 -17.53 11.16 -4.57
N ASP A 212 -17.24 12.38 -4.10
CA ASP A 212 -18.11 13.56 -4.27
C ASP A 212 -17.72 14.39 -5.51
N PHE A 213 -16.74 13.94 -6.28
CA PHE A 213 -16.29 14.65 -7.48
C PHE A 213 -17.29 14.46 -8.62
N ASP A 214 -17.90 15.56 -9.04
CA ASP A 214 -18.87 15.62 -10.13
C ASP A 214 -18.21 16.03 -11.47
N PRO A 215 -18.11 15.13 -12.46
CA PRO A 215 -17.59 15.43 -13.81
C PRO A 215 -18.32 16.54 -14.56
N GLU A 216 -19.54 16.92 -14.16
CA GLU A 216 -20.29 18.00 -14.79
C GLU A 216 -19.79 19.39 -14.42
N GLN A 217 -18.99 19.53 -13.36
CA GLN A 217 -18.39 20.80 -12.94
C GLN A 217 -17.11 21.15 -13.72
N VAL A 218 -16.70 20.29 -14.65
CA VAL A 218 -15.42 20.39 -15.36
C VAL A 218 -15.64 20.69 -16.83
N ASP A 219 -14.84 21.60 -17.37
CA ASP A 219 -14.79 21.94 -18.80
C ASP A 219 -13.39 21.73 -19.40
N MET A 220 -13.20 22.14 -20.66
CA MET A 220 -11.90 22.03 -21.34
C MET A 220 -10.79 22.95 -20.78
N PHE A 221 -11.13 23.92 -19.92
CA PHE A 221 -10.20 24.86 -19.29
C PHE A 221 -9.87 24.48 -17.84
N THR A 222 -10.23 23.26 -17.45
CA THR A 222 -10.04 22.74 -16.10
C THR A 222 -8.91 21.72 -16.06
N VAL A 223 -8.07 21.81 -15.03
CA VAL A 223 -7.09 20.77 -14.68
C VAL A 223 -7.49 20.14 -13.36
N ILE A 224 -7.43 18.81 -13.29
CA ILE A 224 -7.79 18.04 -12.09
C ILE A 224 -6.52 17.41 -11.52
N LEU A 225 -6.37 17.43 -10.21
CA LEU A 225 -5.36 16.74 -9.43
C LEU A 225 -6.04 15.75 -8.49
N ILE A 226 -5.75 14.46 -8.66
CA ILE A 226 -6.19 13.39 -7.78
C ILE A 226 -5.04 13.05 -6.84
N GLY A 227 -5.28 13.11 -5.53
CA GLY A 227 -4.30 12.76 -4.51
C GLY A 227 -3.93 11.27 -4.54
N ASN A 228 -2.82 10.95 -3.89
CA ASN A 228 -2.48 9.57 -3.53
C ASN A 228 -3.03 9.19 -2.14
N SER A 229 -2.71 7.97 -1.69
CA SER A 229 -3.15 7.43 -0.39
C SER A 229 -2.76 8.26 0.84
N GLN A 230 -1.75 9.14 0.72
CA GLN A 230 -1.26 9.98 1.81
C GLN A 230 -1.78 11.41 1.74
N THR A 231 -2.49 11.77 0.67
CA THR A 231 -2.97 13.14 0.48
C THR A 231 -4.13 13.42 1.41
N TYR A 232 -4.10 14.55 2.10
CA TYR A 232 -5.16 14.98 3.02
C TYR A 232 -5.55 16.44 2.80
N ARG A 233 -6.71 16.81 3.36
CA ARG A 233 -7.20 18.19 3.36
C ARG A 233 -6.88 18.84 4.70
N PHE A 234 -6.34 20.06 4.66
CA PHE A 234 -6.10 20.89 5.84
C PHE A 234 -6.30 22.36 5.47
N ASP A 235 -7.13 23.08 6.22
CA ASP A 235 -7.40 24.52 6.01
C ASP A 235 -7.71 24.90 4.55
N ASN A 236 -8.66 24.17 3.93
CA ASN A 236 -9.02 24.31 2.51
C ASN A 236 -7.82 24.18 1.54
N LYS A 237 -6.78 23.46 1.94
CA LYS A 237 -5.66 23.06 1.10
C LYS A 237 -5.57 21.55 0.95
N MET A 238 -5.05 21.12 -0.18
CA MET A 238 -4.70 19.75 -0.48
C MET A 238 -3.20 19.57 -0.26
N ILE A 239 -2.83 18.65 0.62
CA ILE A 239 -1.44 18.45 1.06
C ILE A 239 -1.08 16.99 0.89
N THR A 240 0.00 16.73 0.16
CA THR A 240 0.66 15.42 0.17
C THR A 240 1.94 15.54 0.99
N PRO A 241 2.05 14.83 2.13
CA PRO A 241 3.19 14.99 3.02
C PRO A 241 4.48 14.47 2.38
N ARG A 242 5.60 15.16 2.65
CA ARG A 242 6.96 14.71 2.28
C ARG A 242 7.54 13.67 3.24
N GLY A 243 6.75 13.19 4.22
CA GLY A 243 7.20 12.27 5.27
C GLY A 243 7.84 12.92 6.51
N TYR A 244 8.35 14.16 6.45
CA TYR A 244 9.04 14.81 7.60
C TYR A 244 8.18 14.96 8.87
N TYR A 245 6.90 15.30 8.68
CA TYR A 245 5.91 15.46 9.75
C TYR A 245 4.81 14.39 9.66
N GLY A 246 4.91 13.52 8.64
CA GLY A 246 3.94 12.52 8.23
C GLY A 246 4.29 11.14 8.76
N GLU A 247 4.45 11.03 10.08
CA GLU A 247 3.98 9.86 10.81
C GLU A 247 2.76 10.35 11.59
N ILE A 248 1.56 10.16 11.05
CA ILE A 248 0.36 10.26 11.88
C ILE A 248 0.41 9.07 12.84
N LYS A 249 1.01 9.34 13.99
CA LYS A 249 0.75 8.82 15.33
C LYS A 249 -0.03 7.49 15.37
N MET A 250 0.69 6.39 15.42
CA MET A 250 0.42 5.38 16.45
C MET A 250 1.61 5.37 17.40
N GLY A 251 1.46 6.05 18.53
CA GLY A 251 2.29 5.90 19.73
C GLY A 251 3.81 5.81 19.54
N LYS A 252 4.47 6.90 19.14
CA LYS A 252 5.91 7.08 19.43
C LYS A 252 6.10 7.44 20.91
N ALA A 253 5.81 6.47 21.75
CA ALA A 253 6.36 6.29 23.08
C ALA A 253 6.26 4.79 23.32
N GLU A 254 7.41 4.10 23.39
CA GLU A 254 7.61 2.69 23.82
C GLU A 254 7.81 1.59 22.75
N THR A 255 7.46 1.71 21.47
CA THR A 255 7.65 0.58 20.53
C THR A 255 9.02 0.62 19.83
N GLY A 256 9.81 -0.45 19.98
CA GLY A 256 11.09 -0.62 19.28
C GLY A 256 10.90 -1.01 17.81
N ILE A 257 11.93 -0.76 16.96
CA ILE A 257 11.91 -1.03 15.50
C ILE A 257 11.42 -2.45 15.17
N GLY A 258 11.84 -3.46 15.94
CA GLY A 258 11.41 -4.85 15.75
C GLY A 258 9.92 -5.07 16.00
N GLN A 259 9.34 -4.38 16.98
CA GLN A 259 7.91 -4.45 17.29
C GLN A 259 7.07 -3.82 16.17
N ASP A 260 7.53 -2.68 15.63
CA ASP A 260 6.85 -2.00 14.53
C ASP A 260 6.81 -2.86 13.26
N ILE A 261 7.90 -3.57 12.94
CA ILE A 261 7.93 -4.51 11.82
C ILE A 261 6.89 -5.62 12.04
N MET A 262 6.82 -6.18 13.25
CA MET A 262 5.86 -7.24 13.56
C MET A 262 4.41 -6.74 13.49
N ILE A 263 4.11 -5.53 13.97
CA ILE A 263 2.79 -4.89 13.84
C ILE A 263 2.41 -4.76 12.36
N ARG A 264 3.34 -4.30 11.50
CA ARG A 264 3.09 -4.20 10.06
C ARG A 264 2.84 -5.57 9.44
N SER A 265 3.63 -6.59 9.78
CA SER A 265 3.40 -7.96 9.31
C SER A 265 2.03 -8.48 9.68
N PHE A 266 1.57 -8.26 10.92
CA PHE A 266 0.25 -8.71 11.38
C PHE A 266 -0.89 -8.03 10.62
N ARG A 267 -0.77 -6.73 10.35
CA ARG A 267 -1.75 -6.00 9.52
C ARG A 267 -1.80 -6.50 8.09
N THR A 268 -0.65 -6.80 7.51
CA THR A 268 -0.59 -7.40 6.16
C THR A 268 -1.28 -8.76 6.15
N ILE A 269 -0.95 -9.64 7.10
CA ILE A 269 -1.59 -10.96 7.21
C ILE A 269 -3.11 -10.80 7.37
N GLU A 270 -3.57 -9.92 8.27
CA GLU A 270 -5.00 -9.65 8.49
C GLU A 270 -5.71 -9.17 7.22
N LYS A 271 -5.05 -8.30 6.44
CA LYS A 271 -5.55 -7.82 5.14
C LYS A 271 -5.66 -8.93 4.10
N ASP A 272 -4.84 -9.97 4.19
CA ASP A 272 -4.78 -11.03 3.19
C ASP A 272 -5.59 -12.29 3.59
N LEU A 273 -6.07 -12.39 4.84
CA LEU A 273 -6.95 -13.48 5.29
C LEU A 273 -8.19 -13.62 4.40
N LYS A 274 -8.59 -14.85 4.07
CA LYS A 274 -9.80 -15.14 3.28
C LYS A 274 -11.07 -14.85 4.09
N ASN A 275 -11.09 -15.25 5.36
CA ASN A 275 -12.19 -14.91 6.27
C ASN A 275 -11.83 -13.70 7.13
N LYS A 276 -12.62 -12.62 7.04
CA LYS A 276 -12.42 -11.41 7.86
C LYS A 276 -13.11 -11.50 9.22
N ASP A 277 -14.18 -12.28 9.32
CA ASP A 277 -15.04 -12.39 10.49
C ASP A 277 -14.60 -13.56 11.37
N ILE A 278 -13.43 -13.40 12.00
CA ILE A 278 -12.85 -14.37 12.93
C ILE A 278 -12.90 -13.78 14.35
N PRO A 279 -13.46 -14.49 15.34
CA PRO A 279 -13.42 -14.08 16.75
C PRO A 279 -12.01 -13.73 17.23
N LEU A 280 -11.87 -12.71 18.08
CA LEU A 280 -10.57 -12.14 18.46
C LEU A 280 -9.61 -13.17 19.07
N ASP A 281 -10.11 -14.07 19.91
CA ASP A 281 -9.35 -15.16 20.52
C ASP A 281 -8.71 -16.08 19.47
N LYS A 282 -9.48 -16.48 18.45
CA LYS A 282 -9.00 -17.32 17.35
C LYS A 282 -8.09 -16.54 16.41
N LYS A 283 -8.49 -15.32 16.07
CA LYS A 283 -7.77 -14.43 15.16
C LYS A 283 -6.36 -14.16 15.67
N TRP A 284 -6.22 -13.89 16.97
CA TRP A 284 -4.92 -13.60 17.56
C TRP A 284 -3.90 -14.74 17.42
N ALA A 285 -4.33 -15.97 17.73
CA ALA A 285 -3.49 -17.15 17.57
C ALA A 285 -3.22 -17.50 16.10
N LEU A 286 -4.21 -17.28 15.21
CA LEU A 286 -4.06 -17.48 13.77
C LEU A 286 -3.03 -16.53 13.15
N LEU A 287 -3.08 -15.24 13.48
CA LEU A 287 -2.10 -14.27 12.99
C LEU A 287 -0.68 -14.63 13.42
N HIS A 288 -0.50 -15.07 14.68
CA HIS A 288 0.78 -15.57 15.16
C HIS A 288 1.23 -16.82 14.39
N ALA A 289 0.33 -17.79 14.18
CA ALA A 289 0.63 -19.00 13.44
C ALA A 289 1.11 -18.69 12.02
N ILE A 290 0.35 -17.88 11.27
CA ILE A 290 0.71 -17.48 9.90
C ILE A 290 2.01 -16.67 9.89
N HIS A 291 2.22 -15.76 10.84
CA HIS A 291 3.45 -14.97 10.90
C HIS A 291 4.69 -15.86 11.08
N THR A 292 4.60 -16.86 11.95
CA THR A 292 5.72 -17.77 12.22
C THR A 292 5.99 -18.75 11.08
N THR A 293 4.96 -19.17 10.34
CA THR A 293 5.10 -20.17 9.27
C THR A 293 5.17 -19.59 7.86
N ALA A 294 4.80 -18.31 7.69
CA ALA A 294 4.50 -17.68 6.41
C ALA A 294 3.50 -18.50 5.56
N ASP A 295 2.55 -19.19 6.20
CA ASP A 295 1.65 -20.15 5.55
C ASP A 295 0.18 -19.84 5.86
N PHE A 296 -0.55 -19.31 4.88
CA PHE A 296 -1.99 -19.01 4.98
C PHE A 296 -2.87 -20.27 5.05
N ASP A 297 -2.32 -21.47 4.80
CA ASP A 297 -3.08 -22.72 5.00
C ASP A 297 -3.46 -22.94 6.47
N MET A 298 -2.85 -22.20 7.41
CA MET A 298 -3.29 -22.15 8.81
C MET A 298 -4.76 -21.75 8.96
N GLU A 299 -5.34 -20.97 8.04
CA GLU A 299 -6.78 -20.65 8.04
C GLU A 299 -7.65 -21.91 8.00
N ASN A 300 -7.17 -22.97 7.34
CA ASN A 300 -7.92 -24.22 7.16
C ASN A 300 -7.63 -25.24 8.25
N ILE A 301 -6.40 -25.25 8.77
CA ILE A 301 -5.92 -26.34 9.64
C ILE A 301 -5.78 -25.96 11.11
N LEU A 302 -5.70 -24.66 11.46
CA LEU A 302 -5.63 -24.25 12.86
C LEU A 302 -7.04 -24.24 13.47
N ARG A 303 -7.37 -25.30 14.20
CA ARG A 303 -8.61 -25.42 14.96
C ARG A 303 -8.41 -24.94 16.39
N ILE A 304 -9.26 -24.03 16.83
CA ILE A 304 -9.24 -23.46 18.18
C ILE A 304 -10.65 -23.59 18.76
N ASP A 305 -10.75 -24.22 19.93
CA ASP A 305 -12.01 -24.29 20.67
C ASP A 305 -12.43 -22.88 21.12
N ASP A 306 -13.74 -22.64 21.23
CA ASP A 306 -14.27 -21.31 21.57
C ASP A 306 -13.73 -20.84 22.93
N ASN A 307 -13.21 -19.60 22.98
CA ASN A 307 -12.61 -18.99 24.16
C ASN A 307 -11.36 -19.72 24.70
N ALA A 308 -10.76 -20.64 23.96
CA ALA A 308 -9.62 -21.41 24.46
C ALA A 308 -8.41 -20.49 24.75
N VAL A 309 -8.09 -19.55 23.86
CA VAL A 309 -6.96 -18.63 24.04
C VAL A 309 -7.19 -17.70 25.23
N ALA A 310 -8.39 -17.10 25.32
CA ALA A 310 -8.76 -16.20 26.40
C ALA A 310 -8.75 -16.90 27.77
N SER A 311 -9.40 -18.06 27.88
CA SER A 311 -9.48 -18.81 29.13
C SER A 311 -8.13 -19.34 29.61
N LEU A 312 -7.24 -19.74 28.69
CA LEU A 312 -5.88 -20.13 29.04
C LEU A 312 -5.04 -18.94 29.49
N TYR A 313 -5.17 -17.79 28.82
CA TYR A 313 -4.52 -16.56 29.26
C TYR A 313 -4.93 -16.20 30.69
N ASP A 314 -6.23 -16.21 31.01
CA ASP A 314 -6.73 -15.88 32.34
C ASP A 314 -6.22 -16.84 33.43
N ARG A 315 -6.19 -18.15 33.14
CA ARG A 315 -5.66 -19.17 34.07
C ARG A 315 -4.17 -19.01 34.34
N LEU A 316 -3.38 -18.68 33.32
CA LEU A 316 -1.95 -18.44 33.44
C LEU A 316 -1.67 -17.10 34.13
N ASN A 317 -2.40 -16.05 33.78
CA ASN A 317 -2.20 -14.70 34.30
C ASN A 317 -2.64 -14.55 35.75
N SER A 318 -3.70 -15.25 36.17
CA SER A 318 -4.13 -15.31 37.58
C SER A 318 -3.22 -16.19 38.45
N GLY A 319 -2.33 -16.98 37.84
CA GLY A 319 -1.48 -17.94 38.54
C GLY A 319 -2.21 -19.21 39.01
N ALA A 320 -3.44 -19.45 38.53
CA ALA A 320 -4.16 -20.70 38.75
C ALA A 320 -3.45 -21.90 38.09
N VAL A 321 -2.68 -21.63 37.02
CA VAL A 321 -1.79 -22.59 36.36
C VAL A 321 -0.41 -21.97 36.30
N ARG A 322 0.61 -22.66 36.81
CA ARG A 322 2.00 -22.16 36.86
C ARG A 322 2.98 -22.91 35.99
N THR A 323 2.62 -24.12 35.56
CA THR A 323 3.53 -25.00 34.84
C THR A 323 3.06 -25.20 33.40
N ILE A 324 4.00 -25.06 32.45
CA ILE A 324 3.84 -25.44 31.05
C ILE A 324 4.74 -26.64 30.79
N ILE A 325 4.15 -27.74 30.31
CA ILE A 325 4.88 -28.96 29.96
C ILE A 325 5.02 -29.04 28.45
N THR A 326 6.25 -29.19 27.96
CA THR A 326 6.54 -29.41 26.54
C THR A 326 7.07 -30.81 26.28
N ASP A 327 6.73 -31.39 25.14
CA ASP A 327 7.20 -32.71 24.72
C ASP A 327 8.70 -32.75 24.34
N VAL A 328 9.24 -31.65 23.82
CA VAL A 328 10.64 -31.52 23.41
C VAL A 328 11.24 -30.18 23.83
N THR A 329 12.56 -30.15 24.04
CA THR A 329 13.29 -28.94 24.48
C THR A 329 13.20 -27.78 23.49
N MET A 330 13.09 -28.07 22.18
CA MET A 330 12.95 -27.02 21.15
C MET A 330 11.66 -26.20 21.33
N ALA A 331 10.55 -26.83 21.74
CA ALA A 331 9.31 -26.13 22.02
C ALA A 331 9.46 -25.25 23.27
N ALA A 332 10.10 -25.76 24.32
CA ALA A 332 10.39 -24.97 25.52
C ALA A 332 11.24 -23.72 25.22
N SER A 333 12.30 -23.88 24.42
CA SER A 333 13.20 -22.78 24.05
C SER A 333 12.53 -21.68 23.21
N GLY A 334 11.44 -21.99 22.51
CA GLY A 334 10.69 -21.02 21.72
C GLY A 334 9.69 -20.17 22.52
N ILE A 335 9.43 -20.51 23.78
CA ILE A 335 8.52 -19.75 24.64
C ILE A 335 9.26 -18.54 25.23
N ARG A 336 8.67 -17.35 25.14
CA ARG A 336 9.31 -16.08 25.49
C ARG A 336 9.65 -16.00 26.98
N LYS A 337 10.95 -15.93 27.31
CA LYS A 337 11.44 -15.84 28.70
C LYS A 337 10.88 -14.62 29.44
N GLY A 338 10.74 -13.47 28.78
CA GLY A 338 10.17 -12.27 29.39
C GLY A 338 8.71 -12.48 29.83
N ALA A 339 7.91 -13.17 29.01
CA ALA A 339 6.53 -13.49 29.34
C ALA A 339 6.45 -14.48 30.52
N LEU A 340 7.33 -15.49 30.55
CA LEU A 340 7.41 -16.45 31.66
C LEU A 340 7.75 -15.76 32.99
N GLN A 341 8.77 -14.88 32.99
CA GLN A 341 9.17 -14.12 34.17
C GLN A 341 8.04 -13.19 34.65
N ARG A 342 7.42 -12.46 33.72
CA ARG A 342 6.31 -11.53 33.99
C ARG A 342 5.11 -12.22 34.64
N MET A 343 4.81 -13.45 34.23
CA MET A 343 3.65 -14.20 34.69
C MET A 343 3.98 -15.23 35.78
N GLY A 344 5.26 -15.33 36.20
CA GLY A 344 5.69 -16.30 37.21
C GLY A 344 5.50 -17.77 36.78
N LEU A 345 5.66 -18.05 35.50
CA LEU A 345 5.44 -19.38 34.90
C LEU A 345 6.74 -20.16 34.77
N GLU A 346 6.65 -21.49 34.93
CA GLU A 346 7.75 -22.42 34.74
C GLU A 346 7.49 -23.31 33.51
N VAL A 347 8.46 -23.42 32.60
CA VAL A 347 8.40 -24.35 31.47
C VAL A 347 9.28 -25.56 31.78
N LYS A 348 8.71 -26.77 31.72
CA LYS A 348 9.44 -28.02 31.95
C LYS A 348 9.39 -28.94 30.73
N CYS A 349 10.51 -29.63 30.51
CA CYS A 349 10.65 -30.68 29.51
C CYS A 349 11.39 -31.85 30.14
N TYR A 350 10.69 -32.97 30.36
CA TYR A 350 11.24 -34.15 31.04
C TYR A 350 12.03 -35.08 30.10
N LEU A 351 12.19 -34.72 28.83
CA LEU A 351 12.81 -35.56 27.81
C LEU A 351 14.24 -36.00 28.16
N GLN A 352 14.97 -35.16 28.89
CA GLN A 352 16.37 -35.37 29.29
C GLN A 352 16.52 -35.85 30.74
N ASP A 353 15.42 -36.03 31.47
CA ASP A 353 15.45 -36.52 32.85
C ASP A 353 15.95 -37.98 32.90
N GLU A 354 16.88 -38.29 33.80
CA GLU A 354 17.39 -39.65 33.99
C GLU A 354 16.27 -40.65 34.32
N LYS A 355 15.26 -40.21 35.12
CA LYS A 355 14.08 -41.02 35.44
C LYS A 355 13.25 -41.33 34.18
N THR A 356 13.18 -40.40 33.23
CA THR A 356 12.50 -40.60 31.95
C THR A 356 13.17 -41.70 31.14
N VAL A 357 14.51 -41.71 31.09
CA VAL A 357 15.28 -42.73 30.36
C VAL A 357 15.09 -44.12 30.98
N ALA A 358 15.17 -44.21 32.31
CA ALA A 358 14.93 -45.45 33.03
C ALA A 358 13.50 -45.98 32.78
N LEU A 359 12.49 -45.13 32.93
CA LEU A 359 11.08 -45.51 32.76
C LEU A 359 10.75 -45.91 31.31
N ALA A 360 11.31 -45.20 30.33
CA ALA A 360 11.15 -45.54 28.91
C ALA A 360 11.67 -46.95 28.61
N THR A 361 12.83 -47.29 29.17
CA THR A 361 13.46 -48.61 29.02
C THR A 361 12.65 -49.70 29.74
N GLU A 362 12.28 -49.45 31.01
CA GLU A 362 11.50 -50.40 31.82
C GLU A 362 10.15 -50.75 31.20
N LYS A 363 9.44 -49.75 30.65
CA LYS A 363 8.09 -49.93 30.10
C LYS A 363 8.05 -50.18 28.59
N GLY A 364 9.20 -50.16 27.90
CA GLY A 364 9.26 -50.31 26.44
C GLY A 364 8.51 -49.21 25.68
N ILE A 365 8.53 -47.97 26.19
CA ILE A 365 7.84 -46.81 25.59
C ILE A 365 8.85 -45.76 25.14
N THR A 366 8.42 -44.79 24.32
CA THR A 366 9.31 -43.69 23.90
C THR A 366 9.66 -42.79 25.08
N ARG A 367 10.84 -42.14 25.03
CA ARG A 367 11.26 -41.17 26.08
C ARG A 367 10.27 -40.03 26.25
N THR A 368 9.64 -39.57 25.18
CA THR A 368 8.63 -38.51 25.25
C THR A 368 7.36 -39.00 25.96
N GLN A 369 6.92 -40.25 25.77
CA GLN A 369 5.82 -40.85 26.55
C GLN A 369 6.17 -40.97 28.04
N ALA A 370 7.35 -41.52 28.36
CA ALA A 370 7.81 -41.63 29.74
C ALA A 370 7.91 -40.27 30.42
N GLY A 371 8.41 -39.25 29.71
CA GLY A 371 8.50 -37.88 30.20
C GLY A 371 7.13 -37.27 30.51
N ILE A 372 6.12 -37.47 29.66
CA ILE A 372 4.75 -37.02 29.93
C ILE A 372 4.15 -37.76 31.14
N ARG A 373 4.41 -39.06 31.29
CA ARG A 373 3.92 -39.83 32.43
C ARG A 373 4.49 -39.32 33.76
N ILE A 374 5.77 -38.96 33.79
CA ILE A 374 6.40 -38.32 34.96
C ILE A 374 5.82 -36.93 35.18
N ALA A 375 5.73 -36.11 34.12
CA ALA A 375 5.19 -34.76 34.19
C ALA A 375 3.76 -34.73 34.75
N VAL A 376 2.89 -35.65 34.34
CA VAL A 376 1.51 -35.77 34.86
C VAL A 376 1.49 -36.15 36.34
N GLY A 377 2.45 -36.95 36.80
CA GLY A 377 2.56 -37.30 38.23
C GLY A 377 2.87 -36.09 39.12
N GLU A 378 3.56 -35.09 38.58
CA GLU A 378 3.97 -33.88 39.30
C GLU A 378 3.06 -32.68 39.04
N HIS A 379 2.55 -32.53 37.80
CA HIS A 379 1.78 -31.38 37.32
C HIS A 379 0.57 -31.85 36.48
N PRO A 380 -0.41 -32.56 37.06
CA PRO A 380 -1.53 -33.13 36.32
C PRO A 380 -2.45 -32.09 35.67
N ASP A 381 -2.40 -30.84 36.14
CA ASP A 381 -3.22 -29.69 35.75
C ASP A 381 -2.48 -28.67 34.88
N ALA A 382 -1.24 -28.95 34.47
CA ALA A 382 -0.45 -28.06 33.63
C ALA A 382 -1.08 -27.76 32.26
N LEU A 383 -0.55 -26.74 31.58
CA LEU A 383 -0.73 -26.57 30.13
C LEU A 383 0.24 -27.51 29.40
N PHE A 384 -0.29 -28.46 28.62
CA PHE A 384 0.54 -29.41 27.87
C PHE A 384 0.67 -29.00 26.40
N VAL A 385 1.91 -29.00 25.91
CA VAL A 385 2.29 -28.44 24.61
C VAL A 385 3.09 -29.47 23.81
N PHE A 386 2.59 -29.80 22.62
CA PHE A 386 3.16 -30.86 21.78
C PHE A 386 3.52 -30.29 20.42
N GLY A 387 4.81 -30.21 20.12
CA GLY A 387 5.33 -29.71 18.85
C GLY A 387 5.95 -30.76 17.94
N ASN A 388 6.29 -31.94 18.45
CA ASN A 388 7.06 -32.93 17.70
C ASN A 388 6.57 -34.37 17.88
N ALA A 389 6.34 -34.83 19.11
CA ALA A 389 6.17 -36.24 19.42
C ALA A 389 4.68 -36.64 19.51
N PRO A 390 4.09 -37.27 18.47
CA PRO A 390 2.70 -37.72 18.53
C PRO A 390 2.46 -38.75 19.64
N THR A 391 3.44 -39.62 19.91
CA THR A 391 3.36 -40.63 20.98
C THR A 391 3.19 -39.99 22.36
N ALA A 392 3.79 -38.83 22.60
CA ALA A 392 3.67 -38.09 23.85
C ALA A 392 2.24 -37.55 24.06
N LEU A 393 1.65 -37.02 22.98
CA LEU A 393 0.26 -36.54 22.98
C LEU A 393 -0.72 -37.68 23.21
N MET A 394 -0.49 -38.84 22.58
CA MET A 394 -1.30 -40.05 22.81
C MET A 394 -1.23 -40.52 24.27
N GLU A 395 -0.04 -40.51 24.88
CA GLU A 395 0.11 -40.87 26.31
C GLU A 395 -0.66 -39.91 27.22
N LEU A 396 -0.62 -38.60 26.97
CA LEU A 396 -1.45 -37.65 27.72
C LEU A 396 -2.94 -38.00 27.60
N CYS A 397 -3.41 -38.28 26.37
CA CYS A 397 -4.82 -38.66 26.14
C CYS A 397 -5.20 -39.91 26.95
N ASP A 398 -4.33 -40.91 27.00
CA ASP A 398 -4.54 -42.13 27.78
C ASP A 398 -4.58 -41.86 29.29
N LEU A 399 -3.73 -40.95 29.79
CA LEU A 399 -3.69 -40.55 31.19
C LEU A 399 -4.93 -39.75 31.60
N ILE A 400 -5.44 -38.86 30.73
CA ILE A 400 -6.71 -38.15 30.93
C ILE A 400 -7.86 -39.16 31.05
N ARG A 401 -7.95 -40.12 30.13
CA ARG A 401 -9.00 -41.16 30.15
C ARG A 401 -8.96 -42.02 31.40
N LYS A 402 -7.77 -42.23 31.98
CA LYS A 402 -7.57 -42.97 33.23
C LYS A 402 -7.79 -42.11 34.49
N GLY A 403 -8.21 -40.84 34.33
CA GLY A 403 -8.42 -39.92 35.45
C GLY A 403 -7.14 -39.49 36.15
N LYS A 404 -5.97 -39.66 35.50
CA LYS A 404 -4.66 -39.32 36.07
C LYS A 404 -4.20 -37.90 35.74
N ALA A 405 -4.77 -37.28 34.71
CA ALA A 405 -4.44 -35.93 34.29
C ALA A 405 -5.71 -35.09 34.13
N THR A 406 -5.65 -33.83 34.55
CA THR A 406 -6.72 -32.83 34.35
C THR A 406 -6.13 -31.54 33.77
N PRO A 407 -5.53 -31.57 32.55
CA PRO A 407 -4.84 -30.43 31.97
C PRO A 407 -5.66 -29.14 31.97
N ALA A 408 -5.02 -28.02 32.26
CA ALA A 408 -5.62 -26.71 32.04
C ALA A 408 -5.92 -26.43 30.56
N GLY A 409 -5.11 -27.01 29.67
CA GLY A 409 -5.34 -27.00 28.23
C GLY A 409 -4.31 -27.81 27.47
N ILE A 410 -4.52 -27.94 26.15
CA ILE A 410 -3.67 -28.74 25.25
C ILE A 410 -3.37 -27.97 23.97
N ILE A 411 -2.08 -27.79 23.65
CA ILE A 411 -1.61 -27.34 22.33
C ILE A 411 -1.12 -28.55 21.55
N ALA A 412 -1.89 -28.99 20.55
CA ALA A 412 -1.63 -30.16 19.74
C ALA A 412 -1.13 -29.76 18.34
N ALA A 413 0.18 -29.56 18.21
CA ALA A 413 0.85 -29.26 16.96
C ALA A 413 2.01 -30.23 16.63
N PRO A 414 1.94 -31.56 16.88
CA PRO A 414 2.99 -32.47 16.43
C PRO A 414 3.08 -32.46 14.91
N VAL A 415 4.31 -32.48 14.38
CA VAL A 415 4.61 -32.57 12.95
C VAL A 415 5.14 -33.96 12.61
N GLY A 416 4.85 -34.44 11.40
CA GLY A 416 5.40 -35.69 10.90
C GLY A 416 4.38 -36.53 10.13
N PHE A 417 4.73 -37.80 9.92
CA PHE A 417 4.03 -38.67 8.97
C PHE A 417 3.35 -39.88 9.60
N VAL A 418 3.83 -40.35 10.76
CA VAL A 418 3.35 -41.57 11.42
C VAL A 418 2.67 -41.18 12.74
N HIS A 419 1.43 -41.63 12.94
CA HIS A 419 0.60 -41.37 14.14
C HIS A 419 0.27 -39.90 14.44
N VAL A 420 0.64 -38.96 13.58
CA VAL A 420 0.46 -37.52 13.82
C VAL A 420 -1.01 -37.10 13.78
N GLN A 421 -1.74 -37.49 12.74
CA GLN A 421 -3.15 -37.13 12.61
C GLN A 421 -3.99 -37.82 13.68
N GLU A 422 -3.70 -39.09 13.94
CA GLU A 422 -4.35 -39.90 14.96
C GLU A 422 -4.16 -39.30 16.35
N SER A 423 -2.93 -38.89 16.70
CA SER A 423 -2.66 -38.25 18.00
C SER A 423 -3.46 -36.96 18.20
N LYS A 424 -3.61 -36.13 17.15
CA LYS A 424 -4.42 -34.89 17.19
C LYS A 424 -5.91 -35.20 17.30
N HIS A 425 -6.39 -36.23 16.61
CA HIS A 425 -7.77 -36.68 16.69
C HIS A 425 -8.13 -37.18 18.10
N MET A 426 -7.20 -37.85 18.79
CA MET A 426 -7.42 -38.34 20.16
C MET A 426 -7.68 -37.22 21.18
N VAL A 427 -7.29 -35.97 20.88
CA VAL A 427 -7.53 -34.81 21.76
C VAL A 427 -8.97 -34.28 21.64
N LYS A 428 -9.60 -34.46 20.47
CA LYS A 428 -10.90 -33.84 20.15
C LYS A 428 -12.01 -34.24 21.13
N PRO A 429 -12.15 -35.50 21.58
CA PRO A 429 -13.21 -35.91 22.51
C PRO A 429 -13.21 -35.23 23.88
N PHE A 430 -12.09 -34.64 24.33
CA PHE A 430 -12.00 -34.00 25.66
C PHE A 430 -12.62 -32.59 25.65
N THR A 431 -13.94 -32.48 25.48
CA THR A 431 -14.64 -31.19 25.26
C THR A 431 -14.56 -30.20 26.42
N SER A 432 -14.25 -30.66 27.64
CA SER A 432 -14.07 -29.80 28.82
C SER A 432 -12.68 -29.17 28.92
N ILE A 433 -11.72 -29.59 28.09
CA ILE A 433 -10.34 -29.12 28.13
C ILE A 433 -10.10 -28.16 26.95
N PRO A 434 -9.82 -26.87 27.19
CA PRO A 434 -9.48 -25.91 26.15
C PRO A 434 -8.30 -26.40 25.30
N LYS A 435 -8.41 -26.33 23.97
CA LYS A 435 -7.36 -26.83 23.08
C LYS A 435 -7.19 -26.02 21.80
N LEU A 436 -5.96 -26.01 21.31
CA LEU A 436 -5.58 -25.54 19.99
C LEU A 436 -4.95 -26.72 19.24
N ILE A 437 -5.47 -27.04 18.06
CA ILE A 437 -5.05 -28.20 17.25
C ILE A 437 -4.65 -27.72 15.87
N VAL A 438 -3.45 -28.08 15.43
CA VAL A 438 -3.03 -27.89 14.02
C VAL A 438 -3.35 -29.18 13.28
N GLU A 439 -4.46 -29.23 12.56
CA GLU A 439 -4.96 -30.41 11.87
C GLU A 439 -3.98 -30.95 10.81
N GLY A 440 -4.17 -32.20 10.42
CA GLY A 440 -3.31 -32.85 9.42
C GLY A 440 -1.91 -33.17 9.95
N ARG A 441 -0.92 -33.14 9.05
CA ARG A 441 0.48 -33.53 9.33
C ARG A 441 1.40 -32.34 9.66
N LYS A 442 0.96 -31.12 9.36
CA LYS A 442 1.69 -29.88 9.67
C LYS A 442 1.69 -29.62 11.18
N GLY A 443 2.69 -28.90 11.65
CA GLY A 443 2.93 -28.67 13.07
C GLY A 443 4.36 -28.17 13.26
N GLY A 444 4.89 -28.38 14.46
CA GLY A 444 6.30 -28.13 14.76
C GLY A 444 6.48 -27.48 16.12
N SER A 445 7.70 -27.62 16.66
CA SER A 445 8.07 -27.00 17.94
C SER A 445 7.97 -25.47 17.90
N ASN A 446 8.35 -24.85 16.78
CA ASN A 446 8.22 -23.41 16.55
C ASN A 446 6.75 -22.94 16.58
N LEU A 447 5.85 -23.68 15.93
CA LEU A 447 4.43 -23.38 15.89
C LEU A 447 3.78 -23.62 17.26
N ALA A 448 4.10 -24.73 17.93
CA ALA A 448 3.61 -25.01 19.28
C ALA A 448 4.01 -23.91 20.26
N ALA A 449 5.28 -23.50 20.26
CA ALA A 449 5.78 -22.41 21.10
C ALA A 449 5.11 -21.07 20.75
N THR A 450 4.88 -20.81 19.47
CA THR A 450 4.19 -19.60 18.99
C THR A 450 2.74 -19.52 19.47
N LEU A 451 2.02 -20.63 19.45
CA LEU A 451 0.65 -20.71 19.97
C LEU A 451 0.62 -20.51 21.50
N VAL A 452 1.64 -20.96 22.22
CA VAL A 452 1.79 -20.61 23.64
C VAL A 452 2.05 -19.11 23.79
N ASN A 453 2.99 -18.55 23.02
CA ASN A 453 3.32 -17.13 23.09
C ASN A 453 2.11 -16.24 22.78
N SER A 454 1.26 -16.62 21.82
CA SER A 454 0.03 -15.88 21.51
C SER A 454 -0.96 -15.87 22.68
N ILE A 455 -1.06 -16.98 23.42
CA ILE A 455 -1.83 -17.03 24.67
C ILE A 455 -1.21 -16.07 25.70
N LEU A 456 0.10 -16.12 25.93
CA LEU A 456 0.80 -15.32 26.96
C LEU A 456 0.75 -13.79 26.72
N CYS A 457 0.41 -13.36 25.51
CA CYS A 457 0.21 -11.96 25.14
C CYS A 457 -1.22 -11.66 24.65
N TYR A 458 -2.22 -12.47 25.01
CA TYR A 458 -3.59 -12.29 24.50
C TYR A 458 -4.19 -10.90 24.79
N ASN A 459 -3.82 -10.26 25.91
CA ASN A 459 -4.27 -8.89 26.20
C ASN A 459 -3.78 -7.82 25.19
N ASP A 460 -2.77 -8.12 24.37
CA ASP A 460 -2.35 -7.26 23.26
C ASP A 460 -3.23 -7.38 22.01
N ALA A 461 -4.09 -8.40 21.95
CA ALA A 461 -4.93 -8.69 20.78
C ALA A 461 -5.87 -7.54 20.44
N ILE A 462 -6.46 -6.90 21.45
CA ILE A 462 -7.43 -5.79 21.30
C ILE A 462 -6.85 -4.66 20.44
N ASN A 463 -5.57 -4.36 20.62
CA ASN A 463 -4.88 -3.26 19.94
C ASN A 463 -4.02 -3.74 18.77
N LEU A 464 -4.07 -5.03 18.42
CA LEU A 464 -3.22 -5.66 17.41
C LEU A 464 -1.74 -5.29 17.61
N LYS A 465 -1.24 -5.38 18.85
CA LYS A 465 0.11 -4.93 19.24
C LYS A 465 1.02 -6.12 19.60
N PRO A 466 1.43 -6.96 18.64
CA PRO A 466 2.31 -8.09 18.91
C PRO A 466 3.71 -7.62 19.32
N GLY A 467 4.56 -8.58 19.69
CA GLY A 467 5.99 -8.31 19.91
C GLY A 467 6.39 -7.88 21.32
N ARG A 468 5.47 -7.97 22.30
CA ARG A 468 5.82 -7.86 23.72
C ARG A 468 6.75 -9.01 24.12
N ASP A 469 7.70 -8.75 25.01
CA ASP A 469 8.61 -9.76 25.59
C ASP A 469 9.48 -10.49 24.54
N VAL A 470 9.73 -9.84 23.38
CA VAL A 470 10.61 -10.31 22.30
C VAL A 470 12.06 -9.95 22.58
#